data_AF-A0A1X7EYY3-F1
#
_entry.id   AF-A0A1X7EYY3-F1
#
_cell.length_a   1.000
_cell.length_b   1.000
_cell.length_c   1.000
_cell.angle_alpha   90.00
_cell.angle_beta   90.00
_cell.angle_gamma   90.00
#
_symmetry.space_group_name_H-M   'P 1'
#
loop_
_entity.id
_entity.type
_entity.pdbx_description
1 polymer ?
#
loop_
_entity_poly.entity_id
_entity_poly.type
_entity_poly.pdbx_seq_one_letter_code
_entity_poly.pdbx_strand_id
1 'polypeptide(L)'
;MVGGYVDAALAERFQAWARRTDGGASAALRRLILQAMDGQTPAAPKGGGAGRQVGVRFKDAERAALAEAARAHGTSPASWLRSLALVHLMGRPQWNPAEVEALRAVFRELRAIATSLDRSTRALTRAVDAGLCAPEHREAAREAGDLVRTEMRRVVAVMTGNFDYWGLPDAERPDAAPGAAERAAAAIRVAEKRRKNRPRRLAARAHENG
;
A
#
# COMPACT_ATOMS: atom_id res chain seq x y z
N MET A 1 -4.60 -10.53 30.79
CA MET A 1 -5.93 -10.40 30.15
C MET A 1 -6.87 -9.89 31.24
N VAL A 2 -7.31 -8.64 31.18
CA VAL A 2 -8.30 -8.12 32.15
C VAL A 2 -9.67 -8.46 31.59
N GLY A 3 -10.34 -9.46 32.16
CA GLY A 3 -11.70 -9.86 31.79
C GLY A 3 -12.64 -9.52 32.94
N GLY A 4 -13.55 -8.58 32.73
CA GLY A 4 -14.65 -8.30 33.64
C GLY A 4 -15.95 -8.85 33.06
N TYR A 5 -16.79 -9.44 33.91
CA TYR A 5 -18.14 -9.84 33.51
C TYR A 5 -18.98 -8.58 33.23
N VAL A 6 -19.63 -8.55 32.07
CA VAL A 6 -20.58 -7.50 31.68
C VAL A 6 -21.87 -8.22 31.28
N ASP A 7 -22.97 -7.90 31.96
CA ASP A 7 -24.28 -8.47 31.63
C ASP A 7 -24.71 -8.11 30.18
N ALA A 8 -25.45 -9.01 29.55
CA ALA A 8 -25.88 -8.88 28.15
C ALA A 8 -26.65 -7.58 27.87
N ALA A 9 -27.52 -7.15 28.78
CA ALA A 9 -28.29 -5.91 28.62
C ALA A 9 -27.38 -4.67 28.66
N LEU A 10 -26.31 -4.71 29.46
CA LEU A 10 -25.32 -3.64 29.51
C LEU A 10 -24.43 -3.63 28.25
N ALA A 11 -24.04 -4.80 27.76
CA ALA A 11 -23.27 -4.95 26.53
C ALA A 11 -24.03 -4.40 25.31
N GLU A 12 -25.33 -4.66 25.19
CA GLU A 12 -26.16 -4.14 24.10
C GLU A 12 -26.29 -2.62 24.14
N ARG A 13 -26.59 -2.04 25.32
CA ARG A 13 -26.66 -0.58 25.49
C ARG A 13 -25.33 0.09 25.13
N PHE A 14 -24.22 -0.51 25.55
CA PHE A 14 -22.88 -0.02 25.23
C PHE A 14 -22.61 -0.06 23.73
N GLN A 15 -22.93 -1.16 23.05
CA GLN A 15 -22.76 -1.28 21.60
C GLN A 15 -23.61 -0.25 20.84
N ALA A 16 -24.86 -0.05 21.25
CA ALA A 16 -25.76 0.92 20.63
C ALA A 16 -25.29 2.37 20.81
N TRP A 17 -24.69 2.70 21.96
CA TRP A 17 -24.05 3.99 22.19
C TRP A 17 -22.76 4.14 21.37
N ALA A 18 -21.88 3.14 21.41
CA ALA A 18 -20.59 3.16 20.73
C ALA A 18 -20.69 3.28 19.21
N ARG A 19 -21.74 2.72 18.59
CA ARG A 19 -22.02 2.89 17.15
C ARG A 19 -22.38 4.32 16.79
N ARG A 20 -23.07 5.04 17.68
CA ARG A 20 -23.50 6.44 17.46
C ARG A 20 -22.36 7.43 17.64
N THR A 21 -21.43 7.16 18.54
CA THR A 21 -20.36 8.11 18.92
C THR A 21 -19.02 7.82 18.28
N ASP A 22 -18.62 6.54 18.25
CA ASP A 22 -17.22 6.15 17.99
C ASP A 22 -17.09 5.15 16.81
N GLY A 23 -18.20 4.86 16.13
CA GLY A 23 -18.24 3.93 14.99
C GLY A 23 -18.09 2.45 15.35
N GLY A 24 -18.00 2.10 16.64
CA GLY A 24 -17.93 0.71 17.10
C GLY A 24 -17.48 0.55 18.55
N ALA A 25 -17.80 -0.62 19.12
CA ALA A 25 -17.54 -0.94 20.53
C ALA A 25 -16.06 -0.91 20.90
N SER A 26 -15.17 -1.41 20.04
CA SER A 26 -13.72 -1.41 20.29
C SER A 26 -13.12 0.00 20.28
N ALA A 27 -13.62 0.89 19.41
CA ALA A 27 -13.18 2.28 19.36
C ALA A 27 -13.63 3.04 20.62
N ALA A 28 -14.90 2.87 21.02
CA ALA A 28 -15.43 3.44 22.25
C ALA A 28 -14.69 2.92 23.49
N LEU A 29 -14.42 1.61 23.57
CA LEU A 29 -13.72 1.01 24.70
C LEU A 29 -12.28 1.54 24.80
N ARG A 30 -11.56 1.62 23.67
CA ARG A 30 -10.21 2.21 23.63
C ARG A 30 -10.21 3.66 24.09
N ARG A 31 -11.19 4.46 23.65
CA ARG A 31 -11.33 5.86 24.08
C ARG A 31 -11.60 5.96 25.57
N LEU A 32 -12.49 5.14 26.12
CA LEU A 32 -12.80 5.14 27.56
C LEU A 32 -11.60 4.71 28.42
N ILE A 33 -10.83 3.71 27.97
CA ILE A 33 -9.60 3.30 28.65
C ILE A 33 -8.57 4.43 28.62
N LEU A 34 -8.34 5.06 27.47
CA LEU A 34 -7.42 6.19 27.35
C LEU A 34 -7.90 7.40 28.19
N GLN A 35 -9.20 7.66 28.22
CA GLN A 35 -9.78 8.74 29.03
C GLN A 35 -9.61 8.47 30.54
N ALA A 36 -9.79 7.22 30.97
CA ALA A 36 -9.60 6.82 32.36
C ALA A 36 -8.12 6.85 32.79
N MET A 37 -7.19 6.63 31.86
CA MET A 37 -5.74 6.64 32.13
C MET A 37 -5.11 8.03 32.01
N ASP A 38 -5.49 8.81 31.00
CA ASP A 38 -4.78 10.03 30.61
C ASP A 38 -5.60 11.32 30.81
N GLY A 39 -6.87 11.20 31.23
CA GLY A 39 -7.76 12.35 31.51
C GLY A 39 -8.17 13.19 30.28
N GLN A 40 -7.72 12.82 29.09
CA GLN A 40 -8.04 13.50 27.83
C GLN A 40 -8.94 12.63 26.94
N THR A 41 -9.82 13.25 26.16
CA THR A 41 -10.66 12.53 25.19
C THR A 41 -9.93 12.45 23.84
N PRO A 42 -9.32 11.30 23.46
CA PRO A 42 -8.75 11.16 22.13
C PRO A 42 -9.87 11.16 21.08
N ALA A 43 -9.62 11.83 19.95
CA ALA A 43 -10.56 11.88 18.83
C ALA A 43 -10.90 10.46 18.35
N ALA A 44 -12.19 10.19 18.18
CA ALA A 44 -12.67 8.89 17.74
C ALA A 44 -11.97 8.49 16.42
N PRO A 45 -11.38 7.28 16.33
CA PRO A 45 -10.86 6.80 15.05
C PRO A 45 -12.02 6.68 14.07
N LYS A 46 -11.83 7.16 12.84
CA LYS A 46 -12.83 6.98 11.77
C LYS A 46 -12.98 5.49 11.50
N GLY A 47 -14.03 4.89 12.07
CA GLY A 47 -14.29 3.45 11.99
C GLY A 47 -14.43 3.01 10.54
N GLY A 48 -13.55 2.13 10.08
CA GLY A 48 -13.83 1.28 8.92
C GLY A 48 -15.03 0.41 9.26
N GLY A 49 -15.99 0.32 8.34
CA GLY A 49 -17.33 -0.23 8.57
C GLY A 49 -17.37 -1.60 9.24
N ALA A 50 -18.52 -1.91 9.87
CA ALA A 50 -18.77 -3.15 10.58
C ALA A 50 -18.59 -4.38 9.67
N GLY A 51 -17.40 -5.01 9.74
CA GLY A 51 -17.14 -6.27 9.07
C GLY A 51 -17.93 -7.42 9.69
N ARG A 52 -18.35 -8.40 8.88
CA ARG A 52 -18.91 -9.67 9.38
C ARG A 52 -17.76 -10.60 9.78
N GLN A 53 -17.88 -11.29 10.91
CA GLN A 53 -16.83 -12.16 11.45
C GLN A 53 -17.07 -13.62 11.07
N VAL A 54 -16.00 -14.32 10.71
CA VAL A 54 -15.96 -15.79 10.57
C VAL A 54 -14.99 -16.31 11.63
N GLY A 55 -15.44 -17.26 12.45
CA GLY A 55 -14.61 -17.93 13.46
C GLY A 55 -14.03 -19.23 12.89
N VAL A 56 -12.70 -19.38 12.95
CA VAL A 56 -12.00 -20.60 12.52
C VAL A 56 -11.33 -21.24 13.74
N ARG A 57 -11.52 -22.55 13.92
CA ARG A 57 -10.87 -23.32 14.99
C ARG A 57 -9.65 -24.04 14.43
N PHE A 58 -8.54 -23.92 15.15
CA PHE A 58 -7.27 -24.57 14.85
C PHE A 58 -6.88 -25.49 16.01
N LYS A 59 -6.22 -26.59 15.69
CA LYS A 59 -5.46 -27.39 16.67
C LYS A 59 -4.20 -26.61 17.09
N ASP A 60 -3.59 -27.01 18.20
CA ASP A 60 -2.45 -26.28 18.76
C ASP A 60 -1.26 -26.17 17.78
N ALA A 61 -0.95 -27.27 17.07
CA ALA A 61 0.11 -27.27 16.05
C ALA A 61 -0.18 -26.32 14.89
N GLU A 62 -1.42 -26.29 14.40
CA GLU A 62 -1.86 -25.40 13.32
C GLU A 62 -1.80 -23.93 13.77
N ARG A 63 -2.21 -23.67 15.01
CA ARG A 63 -2.19 -22.32 15.59
C ARG A 63 -0.75 -21.82 15.80
N ALA A 64 0.17 -22.70 16.20
CA ALA A 64 1.59 -22.38 16.30
C ALA A 64 2.19 -22.05 14.94
N ALA A 65 1.91 -22.88 13.92
CA ALA A 65 2.37 -22.63 12.56
C ALA A 65 1.84 -21.30 11.99
N LEU A 66 0.56 -20.97 12.23
CA LEU A 66 -0.02 -19.70 11.84
C LEU A 66 0.65 -18.51 12.54
N ALA A 67 0.97 -18.66 13.83
CA ALA A 67 1.65 -17.62 14.59
C ALA A 67 3.08 -17.36 14.11
N GLU A 68 3.81 -18.42 13.80
CA GLU A 68 5.16 -18.32 13.24
C GLU A 68 5.15 -17.65 11.87
N ALA A 69 4.25 -18.05 10.98
CA ALA A 69 4.09 -17.40 9.68
C ALA A 69 3.76 -15.91 9.84
N ALA A 70 2.77 -15.57 10.67
CA ALA A 70 2.40 -14.18 10.91
C ALA A 70 3.56 -13.34 11.46
N ARG A 71 4.36 -13.92 12.37
CA ARG A 71 5.55 -13.29 12.94
C ARG A 71 6.64 -13.03 11.89
N ALA A 72 6.92 -14.01 11.03
CA ALA A 72 7.85 -13.85 9.91
C ALA A 72 7.43 -12.70 8.97
N HIS A 73 6.11 -12.49 8.83
CA HIS A 73 5.51 -11.43 8.02
C HIS A 73 5.13 -10.17 8.82
N GLY A 74 5.67 -9.99 10.03
CA GLY A 74 5.49 -8.76 10.83
C GLY A 74 4.03 -8.39 11.13
N THR A 75 3.14 -9.38 11.19
CA THR A 75 1.70 -9.16 11.33
C THR A 75 1.09 -10.07 12.40
N SER A 76 -0.19 -9.87 12.72
CA SER A 76 -0.90 -10.74 13.66
C SER A 76 -1.47 -11.98 12.95
N PRO A 77 -1.67 -13.12 13.65
CA PRO A 77 -2.25 -14.33 13.05
C PRO A 77 -3.58 -14.09 12.34
N ALA A 78 -4.45 -13.25 12.93
CA ALA A 78 -5.73 -12.89 12.34
C ALA A 78 -5.59 -12.01 11.09
N SER A 79 -4.66 -11.07 11.11
CA SER A 79 -4.39 -10.22 9.94
C SER A 79 -3.74 -11.02 8.81
N TRP A 80 -2.83 -11.94 9.14
CA TRP A 80 -2.20 -12.85 8.18
C TRP A 80 -3.24 -13.75 7.49
N LEU A 81 -4.12 -14.38 8.29
CA LEU A 81 -5.20 -15.22 7.77
C LEU A 81 -6.16 -14.43 6.87
N ARG A 82 -6.49 -13.19 7.25
CA ARG A 82 -7.30 -12.30 6.41
C ARG A 82 -6.59 -11.94 5.11
N SER A 83 -5.29 -11.66 5.15
CA SER A 83 -4.49 -11.38 3.96
C SER A 83 -4.50 -12.57 3.00
N LEU A 84 -4.24 -13.78 3.50
CA LEU A 84 -4.32 -15.01 2.71
C LEU A 84 -5.69 -15.18 2.06
N ALA A 85 -6.77 -15.04 2.84
CA ALA A 85 -8.13 -15.14 2.33
C ALA A 85 -8.42 -14.09 1.24
N LEU A 86 -8.00 -12.84 1.42
CA LEU A 86 -8.19 -11.81 0.40
C LEU A 86 -7.37 -12.06 -0.86
N VAL A 87 -6.14 -12.58 -0.73
CA VAL A 87 -5.31 -12.92 -1.90
C VAL A 87 -5.97 -14.02 -2.72
N HIS A 88 -6.45 -15.08 -2.06
CA HIS A 88 -7.08 -16.22 -2.74
C HIS A 88 -8.49 -15.90 -3.27
N LEU A 89 -9.27 -15.07 -2.58
CA LEU A 89 -10.63 -14.73 -3.01
C LEU A 89 -10.67 -13.58 -4.02
N MET A 90 -9.75 -12.62 -3.93
CA MET A 90 -9.80 -11.38 -4.70
C MET A 90 -8.66 -11.25 -5.73
N GLY A 91 -7.69 -12.18 -5.74
CA GLY A 91 -6.54 -12.13 -6.64
C GLY A 91 -5.67 -10.88 -6.44
N ARG A 92 -5.63 -10.34 -5.21
CA ARG A 92 -4.91 -9.10 -4.89
C ARG A 92 -3.88 -9.34 -3.78
N PRO A 93 -2.58 -9.13 -4.04
CA PRO A 93 -1.54 -9.22 -3.02
C PRO A 93 -1.84 -8.27 -1.85
N GLN A 94 -1.61 -8.72 -0.63
CA GLN A 94 -1.92 -7.97 0.60
C GLN A 94 -0.64 -7.62 1.38
N TRP A 95 0.00 -6.52 1.02
CA TRP A 95 1.24 -6.11 1.68
C TRP A 95 1.00 -5.53 3.07
N ASN A 96 1.86 -5.90 4.03
CA ASN A 96 1.94 -5.24 5.32
C ASN A 96 2.57 -3.83 5.18
N PRO A 97 2.46 -2.94 6.18
CA PRO A 97 3.00 -1.57 6.08
C PRO A 97 4.51 -1.50 5.84
N ALA A 98 5.30 -2.42 6.41
CA ALA A 98 6.75 -2.47 6.25
C ALA A 98 7.15 -2.89 4.83
N GLU A 99 6.48 -3.90 4.28
CA GLU A 99 6.61 -4.36 2.89
C GLU A 99 6.22 -3.26 1.90
N VAL A 100 5.13 -2.53 2.18
CA VAL A 100 4.73 -1.37 1.37
C VAL A 100 5.84 -0.32 1.37
N GLU A 101 6.50 -0.07 2.50
CA GLU A 101 7.58 0.91 2.55
C GLU A 101 8.85 0.42 1.86
N ALA A 102 9.19 -0.87 1.98
CA ALA A 102 10.29 -1.48 1.24
C ALA A 102 10.04 -1.42 -0.28
N LEU A 103 8.82 -1.76 -0.73
CA LEU A 103 8.39 -1.62 -2.11
C LEU A 103 8.50 -0.17 -2.58
N ARG A 104 8.05 0.80 -1.77
CA ARG A 104 8.23 2.23 -2.09
C ARG A 104 9.69 2.62 -2.22
N ALA A 105 10.58 2.10 -1.38
CA ALA A 105 12.01 2.36 -1.48
C ALA A 105 12.56 1.87 -2.84
N VAL A 106 12.26 0.63 -3.20
CA VAL A 106 12.62 0.06 -4.50
C VAL A 106 12.05 0.91 -5.65
N PHE A 107 10.77 1.31 -5.57
CA PHE A 107 10.17 2.18 -6.59
C PHE A 107 10.84 3.55 -6.69
N ARG A 108 11.30 4.13 -5.57
CA ARG A 108 12.03 5.41 -5.56
C ARG A 108 13.37 5.26 -6.28
N GLU A 109 14.11 4.20 -6.01
CA GLU A 109 15.40 3.91 -6.65
C GLU A 109 15.24 3.66 -8.15
N LEU A 110 14.28 2.81 -8.52
CA LEU A 110 13.93 2.57 -9.92
C LEU A 110 13.60 3.90 -10.62
N ARG A 111 12.77 4.75 -10.01
CA ARG A 111 12.43 6.05 -10.60
C ARG A 111 13.64 6.96 -10.76
N ALA A 112 14.60 6.92 -9.84
CA ALA A 112 15.86 7.66 -9.95
C ALA A 112 16.71 7.17 -11.13
N ILE A 113 16.83 5.85 -11.31
CA ILE A 113 17.53 5.23 -12.44
C ILE A 113 16.90 5.66 -13.76
N ALA A 114 15.58 5.53 -13.90
CA ALA A 114 14.86 5.96 -15.11
C ALA A 114 15.07 7.45 -15.41
N THR A 115 15.03 8.31 -14.39
CA THR A 115 15.24 9.75 -14.55
C THR A 115 16.67 10.08 -15.00
N SER A 116 17.65 9.36 -14.46
CA SER A 116 19.05 9.49 -14.85
C SER A 116 19.26 9.10 -16.30
N LEU A 117 18.72 7.96 -16.71
CA LEU A 117 18.77 7.47 -18.09
C LEU A 117 18.15 8.45 -19.08
N ASP A 118 16.96 8.97 -18.77
CA ASP A 118 16.27 10.00 -19.56
C ASP A 118 17.11 11.28 -19.72
N ARG A 119 17.91 11.63 -18.71
CA ARG A 119 18.83 12.77 -18.79
C ARG A 119 20.00 12.46 -19.72
N SER A 120 20.61 11.29 -19.61
CA SER A 120 21.70 10.85 -20.48
C SER A 120 21.26 10.79 -21.94
N THR A 121 20.10 10.20 -22.24
CA THR A 121 19.55 10.16 -23.60
C THR A 121 19.30 11.56 -24.17
N ARG A 122 18.77 12.49 -23.36
CA ARG A 122 18.58 13.90 -23.79
C ARG A 122 19.90 14.65 -23.99
N ALA A 123 20.88 14.43 -23.12
CA ALA A 123 22.21 15.03 -23.28
C ALA A 123 22.86 14.56 -24.58
N LEU A 124 22.79 13.26 -24.85
CA LEU A 124 23.32 12.66 -26.07
C LEU A 124 22.57 13.12 -27.33
N THR A 125 21.24 13.23 -27.27
CA THR A 125 20.44 13.79 -28.37
C THR A 125 20.91 15.20 -28.74
N ARG A 126 21.14 16.06 -27.74
CA ARG A 126 21.67 17.42 -27.93
C ARG A 126 23.10 17.44 -28.46
N ALA A 127 23.96 16.52 -28.01
CA ALA A 127 25.33 16.40 -28.52
C ALA A 127 25.33 16.02 -30.01
N VAL A 128 24.44 15.11 -30.43
CA VAL A 128 24.24 14.77 -31.85
C VAL A 128 23.71 15.97 -32.64
N ASP A 129 22.70 16.70 -32.13
CA ASP A 129 22.16 17.89 -32.80
C ASP A 129 23.22 19.00 -32.96
N ALA A 130 24.17 19.09 -32.03
CA ALA A 130 25.30 20.00 -32.09
C ALA A 130 26.47 19.50 -32.97
N GLY A 131 26.35 18.32 -33.60
CA GLY A 131 27.40 17.71 -34.41
C GLY A 131 28.60 17.16 -33.63
N LEU A 132 28.49 17.06 -32.29
CA LEU A 132 29.57 16.61 -31.41
C LEU A 132 29.69 15.07 -31.33
N CYS A 133 28.70 14.34 -31.83
CA CYS A 133 28.65 12.88 -31.85
C CYS A 133 27.98 12.38 -33.12
N ALA A 134 28.36 11.18 -33.58
CA ALA A 134 27.72 10.55 -34.74
C ALA A 134 26.25 10.20 -34.44
N PRO A 135 25.34 10.36 -35.42
CA PRO A 135 23.89 10.19 -35.24
C PRO A 135 23.48 8.77 -34.83
N GLU A 136 24.27 7.77 -35.19
CA GLU A 136 24.16 6.36 -34.76
C GLU A 136 24.17 6.17 -33.23
N HIS A 137 24.84 7.05 -32.48
CA HIS A 137 24.80 7.00 -31.01
C HIS A 137 23.41 7.32 -30.44
N ARG A 138 22.59 8.10 -31.16
CA ARG A 138 21.22 8.46 -30.76
C ARG A 138 20.33 7.22 -30.72
N GLU A 139 20.44 6.37 -31.74
CA GLU A 139 19.62 5.17 -31.87
C GLU A 139 20.01 4.16 -30.79
N ALA A 140 21.31 3.90 -30.63
CA ALA A 140 21.84 3.00 -29.61
C ALA A 140 21.44 3.40 -28.18
N ALA A 141 21.46 4.69 -27.85
CA ALA A 141 21.05 5.18 -26.53
C ALA A 141 19.53 5.12 -26.31
N ARG A 142 18.71 5.19 -27.38
CA ARG A 142 17.26 4.98 -27.29
C ARG A 142 16.92 3.52 -27.03
N GLU A 143 17.51 2.61 -27.79
CA GLU A 143 17.32 1.16 -27.61
C GLU A 143 17.74 0.70 -26.21
N ALA A 144 18.93 1.10 -25.74
CA ALA A 144 19.37 0.79 -24.38
C ALA A 144 18.40 1.38 -23.33
N GLY A 145 17.88 2.58 -23.60
CA GLY A 145 16.85 3.23 -22.78
C GLY A 145 15.56 2.41 -22.66
N ASP A 146 15.07 1.89 -23.79
CA ASP A 146 13.83 1.10 -23.86
C ASP A 146 13.98 -0.28 -23.25
N LEU A 147 15.15 -0.92 -23.40
CA LEU A 147 15.45 -2.19 -22.75
C LEU A 147 15.41 -2.05 -21.23
N VAL A 148 16.10 -1.06 -20.67
CA VAL A 148 16.12 -0.81 -19.22
C VAL A 148 14.70 -0.50 -18.71
N ARG A 149 13.94 0.35 -19.41
CA ARG A 149 12.53 0.63 -19.03
C ARG A 149 11.65 -0.63 -19.05
N THR A 150 11.92 -1.56 -19.96
CA THR A 150 11.17 -2.82 -20.07
C THR A 150 11.51 -3.77 -18.93
N GLU A 151 12.78 -3.95 -18.60
CA GLU A 151 13.20 -4.77 -17.47
C GLU A 151 12.71 -4.19 -16.13
N MET A 152 12.74 -2.86 -15.97
CA MET A 152 12.16 -2.22 -14.80
C MET A 152 10.65 -2.50 -14.67
N ARG A 153 9.89 -2.48 -15.78
CA ARG A 153 8.47 -2.85 -15.77
C ARG A 153 8.26 -4.32 -15.37
N ARG A 154 9.15 -5.23 -15.79
CA ARG A 154 9.12 -6.64 -15.38
C ARG A 154 9.37 -6.79 -13.88
N VAL A 155 10.37 -6.11 -13.34
CA VAL A 155 10.65 -6.11 -11.89
C VAL A 155 9.42 -5.63 -11.10
N VAL A 156 8.79 -4.55 -11.55
CA VAL A 156 7.55 -4.06 -10.93
C VAL A 156 6.42 -5.08 -11.05
N ALA A 157 6.26 -5.72 -12.21
CA ALA A 157 5.23 -6.75 -12.41
C ALA A 157 5.45 -7.96 -11.49
N VAL A 158 6.68 -8.45 -11.37
CA VAL A 158 7.03 -9.54 -10.45
C VAL A 158 6.78 -9.13 -9.00
N MET A 159 7.21 -7.94 -8.59
CA MET A 159 6.99 -7.48 -7.21
C MET A 159 5.53 -7.22 -6.88
N THR A 160 4.71 -6.80 -7.85
CA THR A 160 3.28 -6.53 -7.66
C THR A 160 2.39 -7.73 -7.94
N GLY A 161 2.94 -8.79 -8.53
CA GLY A 161 2.26 -10.03 -8.89
C GLY A 161 2.91 -11.28 -8.28
N ASN A 162 3.74 -11.12 -7.24
CA ASN A 162 4.36 -12.24 -6.55
C ASN A 162 3.30 -13.01 -5.76
N PHE A 163 2.57 -13.88 -6.45
CA PHE A 163 1.58 -14.77 -5.88
C PHE A 163 2.21 -16.05 -5.32
N ASP A 164 3.45 -16.39 -5.72
CA ASP A 164 4.28 -17.41 -5.09
C ASP A 164 4.46 -17.13 -3.59
N TYR A 165 4.72 -15.86 -3.25
CA TYR A 165 4.80 -15.38 -1.87
C TYR A 165 3.53 -15.67 -1.04
N TRP A 166 2.37 -15.79 -1.70
CA TRP A 166 1.09 -16.06 -1.06
C TRP A 166 0.64 -17.52 -1.18
N GLY A 167 1.45 -18.39 -1.79
CA GLY A 167 1.13 -19.80 -1.98
C GLY A 167 0.08 -20.07 -3.06
N LEU A 168 -0.14 -19.15 -3.99
CA LEU A 168 -1.10 -19.35 -5.08
C LEU A 168 -0.50 -20.25 -6.18
N PRO A 169 -1.14 -21.38 -6.53
CA PRO A 169 -0.68 -22.26 -7.61
C PRO A 169 -0.64 -21.52 -8.95
N ASP A 170 0.30 -21.87 -9.84
CA ASP A 170 0.44 -21.24 -11.17
C ASP A 170 -0.88 -21.20 -11.96
N ALA A 171 -1.68 -22.25 -11.88
CA ALA A 171 -2.97 -22.38 -12.58
C ALA A 171 -4.07 -21.43 -12.06
N GLU A 172 -3.93 -20.90 -10.85
CA GLU A 172 -4.93 -20.02 -10.22
C GLU A 172 -4.48 -18.56 -10.21
N ARG A 173 -3.30 -18.27 -10.78
CA ARG A 173 -2.79 -16.90 -10.88
C ARG A 173 -3.70 -16.10 -11.79
N PRO A 174 -4.13 -14.89 -11.37
CA PRO A 174 -4.83 -14.01 -12.28
C PRO A 174 -3.89 -13.69 -13.45
N ASP A 175 -4.25 -14.13 -14.66
CA ASP A 175 -3.66 -13.56 -15.87
C ASP A 175 -3.82 -12.04 -15.78
N ALA A 176 -2.74 -11.30 -16.07
CA ALA A 176 -2.78 -9.86 -16.06
C ALA A 176 -3.90 -9.42 -17.03
N ALA A 177 -5.07 -9.07 -16.48
CA ALA A 177 -6.27 -8.83 -17.27
C ALA A 177 -5.92 -7.92 -18.45
N PRO A 178 -6.28 -8.26 -19.70
CA PRO A 178 -5.85 -7.51 -20.89
C PRO A 178 -5.93 -6.00 -20.65
N GLY A 179 -4.79 -5.31 -20.82
CA GLY A 179 -4.65 -3.88 -20.55
C GLY A 179 -4.54 -3.46 -19.08
N ALA A 180 -4.24 -4.36 -18.15
CA ALA A 180 -3.98 -4.02 -16.74
C ALA A 180 -2.78 -3.07 -16.60
N ALA A 181 -1.73 -3.29 -17.40
CA ALA A 181 -0.59 -2.39 -17.49
C ALA A 181 -0.98 -1.00 -18.01
N GLU A 182 -1.88 -0.93 -19.00
CA GLU A 182 -2.38 0.33 -19.55
C GLU A 182 -3.28 1.09 -18.56
N ARG A 183 -4.13 0.37 -17.81
CA ARG A 183 -4.96 0.94 -16.74
C ARG A 183 -4.13 1.44 -15.57
N ALA A 184 -3.11 0.68 -15.15
CA ALA A 184 -2.17 1.11 -14.13
C ALA A 184 -1.37 2.35 -14.59
N ALA A 185 -0.87 2.35 -15.83
CA ALA A 185 -0.21 3.51 -16.41
C ALA A 185 -1.14 4.73 -16.53
N ALA A 186 -2.41 4.53 -16.88
CA ALA A 186 -3.41 5.59 -16.92
C ALA A 186 -3.69 6.15 -15.52
N ALA A 187 -3.82 5.31 -14.50
CA ALA A 187 -4.01 5.73 -13.12
C ALA A 187 -2.81 6.54 -12.59
N ILE A 188 -1.58 6.13 -12.93
CA ILE A 188 -0.35 6.86 -12.60
C ILE A 188 -0.33 8.22 -13.30
N ARG A 189 -0.66 8.28 -14.59
CA ARG A 189 -0.76 9.55 -15.35
C ARG A 189 -1.79 10.51 -14.73
N VAL A 190 -2.95 10.00 -14.32
CA VAL A 190 -4.00 10.77 -13.64
C VAL A 190 -3.51 11.27 -12.28
N ALA A 191 -2.82 10.44 -11.50
CA ALA A 191 -2.24 10.82 -10.21
C ALA A 191 -1.15 11.89 -10.36
N GLU A 192 -0.29 11.80 -11.38
CA GLU A 192 0.71 12.83 -11.68
C GLU A 192 0.06 14.13 -12.15
N LYS A 193 -0.99 14.09 -12.98
CA LYS A 193 -1.76 15.29 -13.36
C LYS A 193 -2.38 15.95 -12.14
N ARG A 194 -2.97 15.18 -11.21
CA ARG A 194 -3.51 15.68 -9.94
C ARG A 194 -2.43 16.29 -9.04
N ARG A 195 -1.23 15.72 -9.00
CA ARG A 195 -0.09 16.25 -8.23
C ARG A 195 0.41 17.58 -8.82
N LYS A 196 0.48 17.69 -10.15
CA LYS A 196 0.87 18.93 -10.84
C LYS A 196 -0.18 20.04 -10.73
N ASN A 197 -1.48 19.68 -10.73
CA ASN A 197 -2.59 20.62 -10.62
C ASN A 197 -2.99 20.95 -9.18
N ARG A 198 -2.22 20.49 -8.17
CA ARG A 198 -2.50 20.83 -6.77
C ARG A 198 -2.17 22.31 -6.56
N PRO A 199 -3.14 23.18 -6.22
CA PRO A 199 -2.88 24.59 -6.02
C PRO A 199 -1.91 24.77 -4.85
N ARG A 200 -0.80 25.49 -5.07
CA ARG A 200 0.14 25.92 -4.02
C ARG A 200 -0.56 26.94 -3.12
N ARG A 201 -1.36 26.48 -2.16
CA ARG A 201 -1.83 27.32 -1.05
C ARG A 201 -0.72 27.45 -0.02
N LEU A 202 0.23 28.36 -0.24
CA LEU A 202 1.10 28.97 0.78
C LEU A 202 2.01 30.02 0.13
N ALA A 203 1.50 31.25 0.02
CA ALA A 203 2.25 32.51 -0.11
C ALA A 203 1.26 33.68 -0.15
N ALA A 204 0.56 33.94 0.96
CA ALA A 204 -0.26 35.15 1.14
C ALA A 204 -0.46 35.46 2.63
N ARG A 205 0.63 35.51 3.41
CA ARG A 205 0.66 36.03 4.80
C ARG A 205 2.04 36.63 5.16
N ALA A 206 2.66 37.35 4.22
CA ALA A 206 3.95 38.00 4.45
C ALA A 206 4.00 39.47 4.00
N HIS A 207 2.84 40.14 3.89
CA HIS A 207 2.77 41.59 3.64
C HIS A 207 1.59 42.22 4.40
N GLU A 208 1.55 42.07 5.71
CA GLU A 208 0.84 42.98 6.61
C GLU A 208 1.70 43.09 7.88
N ASN A 209 2.65 44.02 7.84
CA ASN A 209 3.30 44.71 8.96
C ASN A 209 4.53 45.45 8.39
N GLY A 210 4.30 46.66 7.93
CA GLY A 210 5.27 47.66 7.53
C GLY A 210 4.61 49.01 7.63
#